data_AF-H2J6D0-F1
#
_entry.id   AF-H2J6D0-F1
#
_cell.length_a   1.000
_cell.length_b   1.000
_cell.length_c   1.000
_cell.angle_alpha   90.00
_cell.angle_beta   90.00
_cell.angle_gamma   90.00
#
_symmetry.space_group_name_H-M   'P 1'
#
loop_
_entity.id
_entity.type
_entity.pdbx_description
1 polymer ?
#
loop_
_entity_poly.entity_id
_entity_poly.type
_entity_poly.pdbx_seq_one_letter_code
_entity_poly.pdbx_strand_id
1 'polypeptide(L)'
;MPINYGNDTGKGFYKEEDLRIFLKAVESSIIKAPVKNEGRVLISDLWVISSLPKDLIIEVIETYKEELTVPEDIKEIFDDRANKILWKKEE
;
A
#
# COMPACT_ATOMS: atom_id res chain seq x y z
N MET A 1 10.66 -21.98 -25.50
CA MET A 1 11.45 -22.62 -24.42
C MET A 1 11.29 -21.76 -23.17
N PRO A 2 10.73 -22.28 -22.06
CA PRO A 2 10.69 -21.53 -20.81
C PRO A 2 12.09 -21.51 -20.19
N ILE A 3 12.49 -20.35 -19.69
CA ILE A 3 13.80 -20.12 -19.08
C ILE A 3 13.75 -20.71 -17.67
N ASN A 4 14.49 -21.79 -17.42
CA ASN A 4 14.66 -22.35 -16.09
C ASN A 4 15.64 -21.48 -15.28
N TYR A 5 15.14 -20.79 -14.26
CA TYR A 5 15.98 -20.06 -13.31
C TYR A 5 16.27 -20.92 -12.07
N GLY A 6 17.54 -21.26 -11.90
CA GLY A 6 18.18 -21.35 -10.57
C GLY A 6 18.32 -22.73 -9.94
N ASN A 7 19.29 -23.51 -10.42
CA ASN A 7 20.06 -24.38 -9.52
C ASN A 7 20.95 -23.52 -8.62
N ASP A 8 20.91 -23.81 -7.33
CA ASP A 8 21.82 -23.49 -6.23
C ASP A 8 23.15 -22.80 -6.62
N THR A 9 23.10 -21.50 -6.87
CA THR A 9 24.28 -20.63 -6.81
C THR A 9 24.07 -19.74 -5.61
N GLY A 10 24.99 -19.70 -4.65
CA GLY A 10 24.89 -19.00 -3.36
C GLY A 10 24.78 -17.46 -3.42
N LYS A 11 24.02 -16.93 -4.38
CA LYS A 11 23.52 -15.56 -4.44
C LYS A 11 22.03 -15.66 -4.14
N GLY A 12 21.60 -14.99 -3.07
CA GLY A 12 20.24 -15.03 -2.56
C GLY A 12 19.21 -15.03 -3.68
N PHE A 13 18.35 -16.05 -3.70
CA PHE A 13 17.22 -16.12 -4.60
C PHE A 13 16.41 -14.83 -4.42
N TYR A 14 16.36 -13.99 -5.46
CA TYR A 14 15.36 -12.92 -5.53
C TYR A 14 14.02 -13.63 -5.76
N LYS A 15 13.37 -13.99 -4.66
CA LYS A 15 11.96 -14.36 -4.71
C LYS A 15 11.25 -13.07 -5.13
N GLU A 16 10.65 -13.07 -6.32
CA GLU A 16 9.63 -12.08 -6.64
C GLU A 16 8.52 -12.28 -5.60
N GLU A 17 8.58 -11.51 -4.52
CA GLU A 17 7.55 -11.54 -3.48
C GLU A 17 6.34 -10.79 -4.01
N ASP A 18 5.19 -11.45 -3.99
CA ASP A 18 3.91 -10.88 -4.39
C ASP A 18 3.61 -9.65 -3.52
N LEU A 19 3.27 -8.51 -4.14
CA LEU A 19 2.90 -7.26 -3.46
C LEU A 19 1.78 -7.46 -2.43
N ARG A 20 0.97 -8.53 -2.55
CA ARG A 20 -0.03 -8.96 -1.57
C ARG A 20 0.52 -9.07 -0.15
N ILE A 21 1.81 -9.37 0.05
CA ILE A 21 2.37 -9.47 1.41
C ILE A 21 2.30 -8.14 2.17
N PHE A 22 2.31 -7.02 1.45
CA PHE A 22 2.28 -5.68 2.02
C PHE A 22 0.85 -5.17 2.23
N LEU A 23 -0.16 -5.78 1.59
CA LEU A 23 -1.56 -5.36 1.68
C LEU A 23 -2.01 -5.25 3.15
N LYS A 24 -1.77 -6.29 3.95
CA LYS A 24 -2.13 -6.29 5.37
C LYS A 24 -1.45 -5.19 6.18
N ALA A 25 -0.21 -4.86 5.84
CA ALA A 25 0.52 -3.78 6.51
C ALA A 25 -0.07 -2.41 6.15
N VAL A 26 -0.44 -2.21 4.88
CA VAL A 26 -1.12 -1.01 4.40
C VAL A 26 -2.49 -0.88 5.06
N GLU A 27 -3.34 -1.91 5.03
CA GLU A 27 -4.64 -1.92 5.71
C GLU A 27 -4.51 -1.62 7.20
N SER A 28 -3.57 -2.28 7.89
CA SER A 28 -3.32 -2.01 9.31
C SER A 28 -2.90 -0.56 9.55
N SER A 29 -2.12 0.04 8.65
CA SER A 29 -1.71 1.44 8.75
C SER A 29 -2.86 2.40 8.50
N ILE A 30 -3.78 2.09 7.58
CA ILE A 30 -4.99 2.87 7.32
C ILE A 30 -5.88 2.90 8.57
N ILE A 31 -6.12 1.74 9.20
CA ILE A 31 -6.93 1.63 10.43
C ILE A 31 -6.35 2.44 11.59
N LYS A 32 -5.02 2.55 11.67
CA LYS A 32 -4.33 3.27 12.75
C LYS A 32 -4.07 4.74 12.41
N ALA A 33 -4.31 5.16 11.18
CA ALA A 33 -3.98 6.50 10.73
C ALA A 33 -4.89 7.54 11.37
N PRO A 34 -4.36 8.72 11.73
CA PRO A 34 -5.19 9.83 12.14
C PRO A 34 -6.09 10.25 10.98
N VAL A 35 -7.40 10.20 11.20
CA VAL A 35 -8.40 10.68 10.25
C VAL A 35 -8.46 12.20 10.32
N LYS A 36 -8.15 12.88 9.22
CA LYS A 36 -8.18 14.35 9.08
C LYS A 36 -9.46 14.77 8.36
N ASN A 37 -9.65 16.10 8.25
CA ASN A 37 -10.69 16.80 7.47
C ASN A 37 -11.69 15.87 6.75
N GLU A 38 -12.86 15.66 7.35
CA GLU A 38 -13.99 14.94 6.76
C GLU A 38 -13.74 13.48 6.34
N GLY A 39 -12.74 12.79 6.90
CA GLY A 39 -12.47 11.37 6.59
C GLY A 39 -11.24 11.13 5.72
N ARG A 40 -10.30 12.08 5.65
CA ARG A 40 -9.09 12.00 4.83
C ARG A 40 -7.93 11.36 5.60
N VAL A 41 -7.25 10.40 4.99
CA VAL A 41 -5.97 9.85 5.47
C VAL A 41 -4.83 10.25 4.53
N LEU A 42 -3.68 10.64 5.07
CA LEU A 42 -2.51 11.04 4.27
C LEU A 42 -1.50 9.90 4.13
N ILE A 43 -0.87 9.81 2.96
CA ILE A 43 0.23 8.86 2.70
C ILE A 43 1.42 9.09 3.66
N SER A 44 1.71 10.34 4.02
CA SER A 44 2.71 10.63 5.05
C SER A 44 2.43 9.95 6.40
N ASP A 45 1.16 9.85 6.81
CA ASP A 45 0.82 9.19 8.07
C ASP A 45 0.93 7.66 7.92
N LEU A 46 0.49 7.10 6.79
CA LEU A 46 0.65 5.68 6.47
C LEU A 46 2.12 5.25 6.44
N TRP A 47 2.99 6.09 5.89
CA TRP A 47 4.44 5.88 5.89
C TRP A 47 5.02 5.78 7.30
N VAL A 48 4.64 6.71 8.18
CA VAL A 48 5.12 6.73 9.57
C VAL A 48 4.66 5.49 10.33
N ILE A 49 3.42 5.04 10.10
CA ILE A 49 2.83 3.91 10.84
C ILE A 49 3.33 2.56 10.31
N SER A 50 3.36 2.37 8.99
CA SER A 50 3.75 1.10 8.37
C SER A 50 5.26 0.92 8.29
N SER A 51 6.03 2.01 8.36
CA SER A 51 7.47 2.04 8.07
C SER A 51 7.82 1.52 6.66
N LEU A 52 6.86 1.48 5.74
CA LEU A 52 7.06 1.06 4.35
C LEU A 52 7.39 2.27 3.46
N PRO A 53 8.22 2.11 2.41
CA PRO A 53 8.45 3.18 1.44
C PRO A 53 7.14 3.73 0.87
N LYS A 54 7.04 5.05 0.72
CA LYS A 54 5.82 5.70 0.20
C LYS A 54 5.43 5.15 -1.17
N ASP A 55 6.39 4.98 -2.05
CA ASP A 55 6.15 4.47 -3.41
C ASP A 55 5.53 3.06 -3.38
N LEU A 56 5.99 2.20 -2.44
CA LEU A 56 5.43 0.87 -2.23
C LEU A 56 3.99 0.93 -1.70
N ILE A 57 3.71 1.83 -0.75
CA ILE A 57 2.35 2.02 -0.22
C ILE A 57 1.41 2.44 -1.36
N ILE A 58 1.85 3.40 -2.19
CA ILE A 58 1.09 3.88 -3.34
C ILE A 58 0.83 2.75 -4.32
N GLU A 59 1.86 1.99 -4.68
CA GLU A 59 1.75 0.86 -5.60
C GLU A 59 0.78 -0.21 -5.09
N VAL A 60 0.83 -0.55 -3.80
CA VAL A 60 -0.09 -1.49 -3.17
C VAL A 60 -1.53 -0.97 -3.20
N ILE A 61 -1.76 0.31 -2.87
CA ILE A 61 -3.10 0.92 -2.91
C ILE A 61 -3.66 0.96 -4.33
N GLU A 62 -2.84 1.35 -5.32
CA GLU A 62 -3.28 1.42 -6.72
C GLU A 62 -3.53 0.03 -7.32
N THR A 63 -2.71 -0.97 -6.97
CA THR A 63 -2.82 -2.35 -7.47
C THR A 63 -4.01 -3.10 -6.85
N TYR A 64 -4.22 -2.96 -5.54
CA TYR A 64 -5.27 -3.70 -4.80
C TYR A 64 -6.44 -2.79 -4.42
N LYS A 65 -6.69 -1.75 -5.20
CA LYS A 65 -7.70 -0.71 -4.92
C LYS A 65 -9.08 -1.28 -4.56
N GLU A 66 -9.49 -2.33 -5.26
CA GLU A 66 -10.79 -3.01 -5.09
C GLU A 66 -10.79 -4.03 -3.93
N GLU A 67 -9.62 -4.57 -3.56
CA GLU A 67 -9.45 -5.53 -2.46
C GLU A 67 -9.17 -4.84 -1.11
N LEU A 68 -8.93 -3.51 -1.12
CA LEU A 68 -8.48 -2.75 0.04
C LEU A 68 -9.58 -2.63 1.10
N THR A 69 -9.32 -3.15 2.31
CA THR A 69 -10.23 -2.98 3.44
C THR A 69 -10.01 -1.62 4.09
N VAL A 70 -10.94 -0.68 3.85
CA VAL A 70 -10.90 0.67 4.42
C VAL A 70 -12.07 0.88 5.40
N PRO A 71 -11.82 1.33 6.64
CA PRO A 71 -12.84 1.72 7.60
C PRO A 71 -13.89 2.72 7.07
N GLU A 72 -15.11 2.63 7.59
CA GLU A 72 -16.28 3.40 7.12
C GLU A 72 -16.11 4.93 7.27
N ASP A 73 -15.37 5.36 8.29
CA ASP A 73 -15.09 6.75 8.61
C ASP A 73 -14.04 7.39 7.69
N ILE A 74 -13.35 6.58 6.88
CA ILE A 74 -12.37 7.04 5.90
C ILE A 74 -13.04 7.16 4.54
N LYS A 75 -13.04 8.39 4.00
CA LYS A 75 -13.61 8.72 2.69
C LYS A 75 -12.56 8.73 1.58
N GLU A 76 -11.32 9.08 1.89
CA GLU A 76 -10.27 9.18 0.89
C GLU A 76 -8.85 8.99 1.47
N ILE A 77 -7.97 8.45 0.63
CA ILE A 77 -6.53 8.37 0.87
C ILE A 77 -5.82 9.30 -0.10
N PHE A 78 -5.04 10.23 0.44
CA PHE A 78 -4.46 11.35 -0.28
C PHE A 78 -2.94 11.36 -0.20
N ASP A 79 -2.29 11.56 -1.35
CA ASP A 79 -0.86 11.83 -1.43
C ASP A 79 -0.60 13.33 -1.26
N ASP A 80 -0.07 13.69 -0.11
CA ASP A 80 0.28 15.06 0.25
C ASP A 80 1.48 15.63 -0.53
N ARG A 81 2.34 14.78 -1.11
CA ARG A 81 3.47 15.22 -1.94
C ARG A 81 3.08 15.44 -3.40
N ALA A 82 2.31 14.52 -3.96
CA ALA A 82 1.87 14.60 -5.36
C ALA A 82 0.56 15.40 -5.53
N ASN A 83 -0.08 15.80 -4.42
CA ASN A 83 -1.37 16.49 -4.40
C ASN A 83 -2.45 15.72 -5.20
N LYS A 84 -2.52 14.39 -5.00
CA LYS A 84 -3.36 13.45 -5.76
C LYS A 84 -4.18 12.58 -4.81
N ILE A 85 -5.42 12.30 -5.18
CA ILE A 85 -6.25 11.27 -4.53
C ILE A 85 -5.87 9.90 -5.09
N LEU A 86 -5.51 8.96 -4.22
CA LEU A 86 -5.13 7.60 -4.62
C LEU A 86 -6.31 6.64 -4.51
N TRP A 87 -7.08 6.81 -3.43
CA TRP A 87 -8.28 6.03 -3.17
C TRP A 87 -9.38 6.95 -2.68
N LYS A 88 -10.60 6.69 -3.13
CA LYS A 88 -11.80 7.40 -2.70
C LYS A 88 -12.90 6.37 -2.56
N LYS A 89 -13.70 6.50 -1.49
CA LYS A 89 -14.88 5.68 -1.29
C LYS A 89 -15.88 5.97 -2.40
N GLU A 90 -16.33 4.93 -3.08
CA GLU A 90 -17.47 5.04 -3.99
C GLU A 90 -18.74 5.17 -3.13
N GLU A 91 -19.56 6.20 -3.44
CA GLU A 91 -20.84 6.47 -2.77
C GLU A 91 -21.93 5.47 -3.17
#